data_AF-A0A2N6C3D1-F1
#
_entry.id   AF-A0A2N6C3D1-F1
#
_cell.length_a   1.000
_cell.length_b   1.000
_cell.length_c   1.000
_cell.angle_alpha   90.00
_cell.angle_beta   90.00
_cell.angle_gamma   90.00
#
_symmetry.space_group_name_H-M   'P 1'
#
loop_
_entity.id
_entity.type
_entity.pdbx_description
1 polymer ?
#
loop_
_entity_poly.entity_id
_entity_poly.type
_entity_poly.pdbx_seq_one_letter_code
_entity_poly.pdbx_strand_id
1 'polypeptide(L)'
;MNTHYFHNISILLVMIGLCFMIVSVKVSLKINETVSQATNRKWSVITGLMILFLLGYSAFLYLQFQSMDQYLELITGIVFLGGALFVLIVMGVIKKTLLLMNTASRALENEMQEHKLLSNKDESTDAEHRGGAARSSDEVSVMAMERRGCIVQLY
;
A
#
# COMPACT_ATOMS: atom_id res chain seq x y z
N MET A 1 -40.31 11.95 -27.79
CA MET A 1 -39.37 11.76 -26.66
C MET A 1 -37.97 11.58 -27.24
N ASN A 2 -36.98 12.27 -26.69
CA ASN A 2 -35.69 12.61 -27.30
C ASN A 2 -34.69 11.44 -27.47
N THR A 3 -34.95 10.50 -28.38
CA THR A 3 -34.07 9.33 -28.66
C THR A 3 -32.66 9.72 -29.13
N HIS A 4 -32.52 10.83 -29.86
CA HIS A 4 -31.21 11.36 -30.28
C HIS A 4 -30.31 11.77 -29.10
N TYR A 5 -30.87 12.28 -28.01
CA TYR A 5 -30.07 12.73 -26.86
C TYR A 5 -29.53 11.55 -26.05
N PHE A 6 -30.34 10.51 -25.85
CA PHE A 6 -29.91 9.29 -25.17
C PHE A 6 -28.77 8.58 -25.92
N HIS A 7 -28.82 8.58 -27.25
CA HIS A 7 -27.76 7.98 -28.07
C HIS A 7 -26.45 8.77 -27.96
N ASN A 8 -26.50 10.11 -28.05
CA ASN A 8 -25.32 10.97 -27.91
C ASN A 8 -24.69 10.88 -26.51
N ILE A 9 -25.50 10.84 -25.45
CA ILE A 9 -25.02 10.71 -24.07
C ILE A 9 -24.37 9.34 -23.85
N SER A 10 -24.95 8.27 -24.39
CA SER A 10 -24.38 6.92 -24.30
C SER A 10 -23.03 6.85 -25.00
N ILE A 11 -22.92 7.38 -26.22
CA ILE A 11 -21.66 7.43 -26.96
C ILE A 11 -20.59 8.22 -26.19
N LEU A 12 -20.94 9.39 -25.65
CA LEU A 12 -20.00 10.21 -24.88
C LEU A 12 -19.49 9.47 -23.63
N LEU A 13 -20.40 8.83 -22.88
CA LEU A 13 -20.06 8.10 -21.66
C LEU A 13 -19.15 6.91 -21.94
N VAL A 14 -19.42 6.17 -23.03
CA VAL A 14 -18.61 5.01 -23.41
C VAL A 14 -17.24 5.43 -23.97
N MET A 15 -17.14 6.56 -24.69
CA MET A 15 -15.87 7.12 -25.13
C MET A 15 -14.96 7.53 -23.95
N ILE A 16 -15.53 8.11 -22.90
CA ILE A 16 -14.82 8.41 -21.66
C ILE A 16 -14.31 7.12 -21.01
N GLY A 17 -15.17 6.10 -20.91
CA GLY A 17 -14.80 4.78 -20.39
C GLY A 17 -13.67 4.11 -21.18
N LEU A 18 -13.72 4.16 -22.51
CA LEU A 18 -12.70 3.61 -23.39
C LEU A 18 -11.35 4.31 -23.17
N CYS A 19 -11.34 5.63 -23.06
CA CYS A 19 -10.12 6.40 -22.82
C CYS A 19 -9.46 6.00 -21.50
N PHE A 20 -10.25 5.88 -20.42
CA PHE A 20 -9.77 5.47 -19.10
C PHE A 20 -9.18 4.04 -19.13
N MET A 21 -9.83 3.12 -19.85
CA MET A 21 -9.35 1.75 -20.01
C MET A 21 -8.03 1.69 -20.78
N ILE A 22 -7.88 2.46 -21.86
CA ILE A 22 -6.63 2.52 -22.63
C ILE A 22 -5.46 3.02 -21.77
N VAL A 23 -5.68 4.08 -20.99
CA VAL A 23 -4.67 4.62 -20.07
C VAL A 23 -4.29 3.57 -19.02
N SER A 24 -5.28 2.90 -18.42
CA SER A 24 -5.06 1.86 -17.42
C SER A 24 -4.23 0.69 -17.94
N VAL A 25 -4.51 0.22 -19.17
CA VAL A 25 -3.74 -0.85 -19.83
C VAL A 25 -2.30 -0.41 -20.07
N LYS A 26 -2.05 0.81 -20.56
CA LYS A 26 -0.69 1.31 -20.79
C LYS A 26 0.12 1.42 -19.49
N VAL A 27 -0.51 1.87 -18.40
CA VAL A 27 0.12 1.92 -17.08
C VAL A 27 0.51 0.52 -16.62
N SER A 28 -0.39 -0.46 -16.73
CA SER A 28 -0.10 -1.84 -16.33
C SER A 28 0.97 -2.52 -17.17
N LEU A 29 1.02 -2.27 -18.49
CA LEU A 29 2.07 -2.79 -19.36
C LEU A 29 3.43 -2.18 -19.01
N LYS A 30 3.48 -0.86 -18.77
CA LYS A 30 4.72 -0.16 -18.39
C LYS A 30 5.30 -0.66 -17.06
N ILE A 31 4.45 -0.93 -16.08
CA ILE A 31 4.83 -1.52 -14.79
C ILE A 31 5.27 -2.98 -14.95
N ASN A 32 4.67 -3.74 -15.87
CA ASN A 32 5.08 -5.12 -16.15
C ASN A 32 6.45 -5.21 -16.84
N GLU A 33 6.85 -4.18 -17.60
CA GLU A 33 8.17 -4.12 -18.25
C GLU A 33 9.30 -3.77 -17.27
N THR A 34 8.99 -3.09 -16.16
CA THR A 34 9.98 -2.69 -15.15
C THR A 34 10.19 -3.74 -14.04
N VAL A 35 9.30 -4.72 -13.90
CA VAL A 35 9.37 -5.76 -12.86
C VAL A 35 9.84 -7.09 -13.47
N SER A 36 11.02 -7.53 -13.02
CA SER A 36 11.79 -8.71 -13.48
C SER A 36 11.02 -10.05 -13.55
N GLN A 37 11.42 -10.89 -14.50
CA GLN A 37 10.75 -12.07 -15.10
C GLN A 37 10.16 -13.15 -14.16
N ALA A 38 10.53 -13.18 -12.87
CA ALA A 38 10.12 -14.24 -11.94
C ALA A 38 8.66 -14.12 -11.43
N THR A 39 8.00 -12.96 -11.63
CA THR A 39 6.62 -12.68 -11.15
C THR A 39 5.60 -12.50 -12.29
N ASN A 40 6.01 -12.77 -13.54
CA ASN A 40 5.23 -12.49 -14.75
C ASN A 40 3.88 -13.20 -14.81
N ARG A 41 3.76 -14.44 -14.32
CA ARG A 41 2.51 -15.20 -14.44
C ARG A 41 1.37 -14.65 -13.57
N LYS A 42 1.70 -13.98 -12.47
CA LYS A 42 0.70 -13.40 -11.54
C LYS A 42 0.17 -12.06 -12.04
N TRP A 43 1.05 -11.23 -12.59
CA TRP A 43 0.69 -9.93 -13.18
C TRP A 43 0.06 -10.07 -14.56
N SER A 44 0.49 -11.06 -15.35
CA SER A 44 -0.12 -11.38 -16.66
C SER A 44 -1.61 -11.71 -16.54
N VAL A 45 -2.06 -12.31 -15.42
CA VAL A 45 -3.49 -12.56 -15.18
C VAL A 45 -4.26 -11.25 -14.95
N ILE A 46 -3.69 -10.29 -14.20
CA ILE A 46 -4.32 -8.99 -13.95
C ILE A 46 -4.38 -8.18 -15.26
N THR A 47 -3.28 -8.14 -16.00
CA THR A 47 -3.20 -7.44 -17.29
C THR A 47 -4.10 -8.09 -18.35
N GLY A 48 -4.14 -9.43 -18.41
CA GLY A 48 -5.02 -10.17 -19.32
C GLY A 48 -6.50 -9.87 -19.04
N LEU A 49 -6.86 -9.70 -17.77
CA LEU A 49 -8.22 -9.36 -17.38
C LEU A 49 -8.57 -7.90 -17.68
N MET A 50 -7.63 -6.96 -17.57
CA MET A 50 -7.82 -5.59 -18.06
C MET A 50 -7.99 -5.53 -19.58
N ILE A 51 -7.25 -6.34 -20.33
CA ILE A 51 -7.42 -6.47 -21.79
C ILE A 51 -8.79 -7.08 -22.11
N LEU A 52 -9.23 -8.09 -21.36
CA LEU A 52 -10.57 -8.68 -21.51
C LEU A 52 -11.67 -7.62 -21.33
N PHE A 53 -11.53 -6.76 -20.31
CA PHE A 53 -12.46 -5.65 -20.12
C PHE A 53 -12.40 -4.64 -21.28
N LEU A 54 -11.21 -4.28 -21.76
CA LEU A 54 -11.06 -3.40 -22.93
C LEU A 54 -11.79 -3.99 -24.15
N LEU A 55 -11.61 -5.28 -24.40
CA LEU A 55 -12.28 -6.01 -25.47
C LEU A 55 -13.81 -5.98 -25.31
N GLY A 56 -14.31 -6.16 -24.07
CA GLY A 56 -15.73 -6.04 -23.74
C GLY A 56 -16.30 -4.65 -24.01
N TYR A 57 -15.59 -3.58 -23.62
CA TYR A 57 -15.99 -2.20 -23.92
C TYR A 57 -15.98 -1.91 -25.44
N SER A 58 -14.96 -2.39 -26.17
CA SER A 58 -14.91 -2.27 -27.62
C SER A 58 -16.02 -3.05 -28.33
N ALA A 59 -16.32 -4.27 -27.87
CA ALA A 59 -17.42 -5.07 -28.39
C ALA A 59 -18.76 -4.39 -28.12
N PHE A 60 -18.99 -3.89 -26.90
CA PHE A 60 -20.20 -3.16 -26.55
C PHE A 60 -20.43 -1.94 -27.46
N LEU A 61 -19.38 -1.16 -27.75
CA LEU A 61 -19.45 -0.05 -28.73
C LEU A 61 -19.85 -0.55 -30.13
N TYR A 62 -19.21 -1.62 -30.59
CA TYR A 62 -19.49 -2.19 -31.92
C TYR A 62 -20.92 -2.69 -32.04
N LEU A 63 -21.42 -3.39 -31.01
CA LEU A 63 -22.79 -3.89 -30.94
C LEU A 63 -23.84 -2.78 -30.83
N GLN A 64 -23.54 -1.72 -30.07
CA GLN A 64 -24.41 -0.54 -29.99
C GLN A 64 -24.51 0.18 -31.34
N PHE A 65 -23.46 0.13 -32.16
CA PHE A 65 -23.47 0.65 -33.53
C PHE A 65 -24.34 -0.20 -34.47
N GLN A 66 -24.41 -1.51 -34.23
CA GLN A 66 -25.19 -2.44 -35.05
C GLN A 66 -26.65 -2.61 -34.62
N SER A 67 -27.07 -2.01 -33.50
CA SER A 67 -28.45 -2.07 -32.94
C SER A 67 -28.97 -3.51 -32.73
N MET A 68 -28.08 -4.46 -32.43
CA MET A 68 -28.43 -5.88 -32.26
C MET A 68 -28.62 -6.21 -30.77
N ASP A 69 -29.78 -5.82 -30.23
CA ASP A 69 -30.06 -5.87 -28.79
C ASP A 69 -29.96 -7.29 -28.18
N GLN A 70 -30.23 -8.33 -28.96
CA GLN A 70 -30.19 -9.72 -28.50
C GLN A 70 -28.78 -10.18 -28.06
N TYR A 71 -27.71 -9.63 -28.65
CA TYR A 71 -26.34 -9.99 -28.30
C TYR A 71 -25.77 -9.15 -27.13
N LEU A 72 -26.42 -8.04 -26.79
CA LEU A 72 -26.02 -7.21 -25.63
C LEU A 72 -26.18 -7.98 -24.32
N GLU A 73 -27.22 -8.78 -24.18
CA GLU A 73 -27.47 -9.60 -22.98
C GLU A 73 -26.36 -10.64 -22.76
N LEU A 74 -25.92 -11.32 -23.83
CA LEU A 74 -24.84 -12.31 -23.73
C LEU A 74 -23.50 -11.63 -23.40
N ILE A 75 -23.18 -10.52 -24.06
CA ILE A 75 -21.93 -9.77 -23.85
C ILE A 75 -21.87 -9.22 -22.43
N THR A 76 -22.96 -8.61 -21.95
CA THR A 76 -23.03 -8.08 -20.58
C THR A 76 -22.90 -9.20 -19.54
N GLY A 77 -23.49 -10.37 -19.77
CA GLY A 77 -23.31 -11.55 -18.92
C GLY A 77 -21.85 -12.01 -18.83
N ILE A 78 -21.14 -12.11 -19.96
CA ILE A 78 -19.72 -12.49 -20.00
C ILE A 78 -18.85 -11.43 -19.31
N VAL A 79 -19.13 -10.14 -19.52
CA VAL A 79 -18.41 -9.04 -18.87
C VAL A 79 -18.63 -9.03 -17.36
N PHE A 80 -19.86 -9.28 -16.89
CA PHE A 80 -20.13 -9.38 -15.45
C PHE A 80 -19.42 -10.56 -14.81
N LEU A 81 -19.42 -11.73 -15.47
CA LEU A 81 -18.67 -12.90 -15.00
C LEU A 81 -17.17 -12.60 -14.94
N GLY A 82 -16.61 -11.96 -15.97
CA GLY A 82 -15.22 -11.50 -15.99
C GLY A 82 -14.91 -10.51 -14.86
N GLY A 83 -15.85 -9.61 -14.55
CA GLY A 83 -15.75 -8.68 -13.43
C GLY A 83 -15.74 -9.35 -12.06
N ALA A 84 -16.57 -10.36 -11.84
CA ALA A 84 -16.55 -11.13 -10.60
C ALA A 84 -15.20 -11.85 -10.41
N LEU A 85 -14.66 -12.44 -11.48
CA LEU A 85 -13.34 -13.06 -11.45
C LEU A 85 -12.23 -12.01 -11.17
N PHE A 86 -12.36 -10.82 -11.74
CA PHE A 86 -11.44 -9.71 -11.50
C PHE A 86 -11.38 -9.30 -10.04
N VAL A 87 -12.53 -9.11 -9.41
CA VAL A 87 -12.61 -8.75 -7.99
C VAL A 87 -11.98 -9.85 -7.11
N LEU A 88 -12.25 -11.13 -7.42
CA LEU A 88 -11.63 -12.24 -6.67
C LEU A 88 -10.10 -12.23 -6.77
N ILE A 89 -9.57 -12.00 -7.98
CA ILE A 89 -8.13 -11.95 -8.21
C ILE A 89 -7.52 -10.74 -7.51
N VAL A 90 -8.11 -9.55 -7.67
CA VAL A 90 -7.66 -8.31 -7.01
C VAL A 90 -7.65 -8.48 -5.49
N MET A 91 -8.71 -9.04 -4.91
CA MET A 91 -8.77 -9.25 -3.47
C MET A 91 -7.72 -10.26 -2.99
N GLY A 92 -7.40 -11.27 -3.82
CA GLY A 92 -6.29 -12.19 -3.57
C GLY A 92 -4.91 -11.49 -3.58
N VAL A 93 -4.71 -10.51 -4.46
CA VAL A 93 -3.48 -9.72 -4.54
C VAL A 93 -3.37 -8.77 -3.35
N ILE A 94 -4.44 -8.04 -3.03
CA ILE A 94 -4.50 -7.12 -1.90
C ILE A 94 -4.21 -7.85 -0.58
N LYS A 95 -4.78 -9.05 -0.38
CA LYS A 95 -4.50 -9.87 0.81
C LYS A 95 -3.02 -10.19 0.95
N LYS A 96 -2.32 -10.53 -0.14
CA LYS A 96 -0.88 -10.82 -0.11
C LYS A 96 -0.06 -9.58 0.22
N THR A 97 -0.42 -8.44 -0.34
CA THR A 97 0.23 -7.15 -0.04
C THR A 97 -0.01 -6.74 1.41
N LEU A 98 -1.26 -6.81 1.90
CA LEU A 98 -1.62 -6.47 3.27
C LEU A 98 -0.95 -7.40 4.29
N LEU A 99 -0.89 -8.71 4.02
CA LEU A 99 -0.20 -9.65 4.88
C LEU A 99 1.31 -9.37 4.92
N LEU A 100 1.93 -9.11 3.77
CA LEU A 100 3.36 -8.82 3.72
C LEU A 100 3.71 -7.51 4.45
N MET A 101 2.91 -6.46 4.27
CA MET A 101 3.10 -5.17 4.95
C MET A 101 2.88 -5.27 6.46
N ASN A 102 1.84 -5.98 6.91
CA ASN A 102 1.58 -6.19 8.34
C ASN A 102 2.67 -7.04 9.00
N THR A 103 3.26 -7.99 8.27
CA THR A 103 4.38 -8.80 8.79
C THR A 103 5.67 -7.97 8.92
N ALA A 104 5.93 -7.07 7.97
CA ALA A 104 7.09 -6.16 8.02
C ALA A 104 7.02 -5.18 9.21
N SER A 105 5.84 -4.61 9.50
CA SER A 105 5.67 -3.77 10.69
C SER A 105 5.88 -4.54 11.99
N ARG A 106 5.45 -5.81 12.07
CA ARG A 106 5.63 -6.64 13.28
C ARG A 106 7.08 -7.04 13.54
N ALA A 107 7.89 -7.27 12.50
CA ALA A 107 9.31 -7.55 12.66
C ALA A 107 10.06 -6.35 13.27
N LEU A 108 9.72 -5.14 12.83
CA LEU A 108 10.28 -3.90 13.37
C LEU A 108 9.83 -3.63 14.82
N GLU A 109 8.57 -3.90 15.16
CA GLU A 109 8.07 -3.75 16.53
C GLU A 109 8.76 -4.71 17.51
N ASN A 110 9.03 -5.95 17.09
CA ASN A 110 9.72 -6.93 17.91
C ASN A 110 11.19 -6.54 18.16
N GLU A 111 11.90 -6.01 17.16
CA GLU A 111 13.28 -5.54 17.33
C GLU A 111 13.36 -4.33 18.28
N MET A 112 12.41 -3.39 18.19
CA MET A 112 12.32 -2.27 19.14
C MET A 112 11.98 -2.74 20.56
N GLN A 113 11.14 -3.76 20.71
CA GLN A 113 10.82 -4.35 22.02
C GLN A 113 12.01 -5.10 22.62
N GLU A 114 12.77 -5.85 21.83
CA GLU A 114 13.94 -6.58 22.29
C GLU A 114 15.02 -5.63 22.80
N HIS A 115 15.25 -4.53 22.08
CA HIS A 115 16.20 -3.49 22.51
C HIS A 115 15.76 -2.79 23.80
N LYS A 116 14.45 -2.66 24.03
CA LYS A 116 13.89 -2.11 25.28
C LYS A 116 13.98 -3.09 26.45
N LEU A 117 13.80 -4.40 26.19
CA LEU A 117 13.95 -5.46 27.18
C LEU A 117 15.41 -5.63 27.61
N LEU A 118 16.36 -5.56 26.68
CA LEU A 118 17.80 -5.58 26.98
C LEU A 118 18.20 -4.36 27.80
N SER A 119 17.78 -3.16 27.39
CA SER A 119 18.03 -1.92 28.13
C SER A 119 17.45 -1.93 29.55
N ASN A 120 16.26 -2.50 29.76
CA ASN A 120 15.65 -2.58 31.09
C ASN A 120 16.34 -3.64 31.98
N LYS A 121 16.83 -4.73 31.39
CA LYS A 121 17.53 -5.80 32.10
C LYS A 121 18.91 -5.36 32.59
N ASP A 122 19.62 -4.55 31.82
CA ASP A 122 20.90 -3.96 32.23
C ASP A 122 20.73 -2.97 33.40
N GLU A 123 19.62 -2.22 33.42
CA GLU A 123 19.29 -1.27 34.51
C GLU A 123 18.86 -1.99 35.81
N SER A 124 18.10 -3.08 35.70
CA SER A 124 17.66 -3.88 36.86
C SER A 124 18.80 -4.59 37.58
N THR A 125 19.89 -4.91 36.88
CA THR A 125 21.03 -5.64 37.48
C THR A 125 22.00 -4.69 38.19
N ASP A 126 22.07 -3.42 37.78
CA ASP A 126 22.87 -2.38 38.45
C ASP A 126 22.25 -1.91 39.78
N ALA A 127 20.90 -1.89 39.86
CA ALA A 127 20.18 -1.53 41.08
C ALA A 127 20.33 -2.56 42.21
N GLU A 128 20.49 -3.85 41.91
CA GLU A 128 20.68 -4.90 42.92
C GLU A 128 22.09 -4.86 43.55
N HIS A 129 23.07 -4.21 42.91
CA HIS A 129 24.42 -4.07 43.46
C HIS A 129 24.61 -2.86 44.42
N ARG A 130 23.63 -1.96 44.54
CA ARG A 130 23.68 -0.81 45.47
C ARG A 130 22.90 -1.01 46.77
N GLY A 131 22.48 -2.23 47.06
CA GLY A 131 21.86 -2.61 48.32
C GLY A 131 22.87 -2.95 49.41
N GLY A 132 23.63 -1.97 49.93
CA GLY A 132 24.44 -2.24 51.13
C GLY A 132 25.43 -1.19 51.56
N ALA A 133 24.97 -0.12 52.22
CA ALA A 133 25.69 0.50 53.34
C ALA A 133 24.78 1.49 54.07
N ALA A 134 24.13 1.01 55.14
CA ALA A 134 23.59 1.86 56.18
C ALA A 134 24.75 2.45 57.00
N ARG A 135 25.07 3.74 56.84
CA ARG A 135 25.80 4.59 57.80
C ARG A 135 25.32 6.04 57.55
N SER A 136 24.50 6.64 58.40
CA SER A 136 24.86 7.22 59.71
C SER A 136 26.18 7.98 59.66
N SER A 137 26.10 9.28 59.40
CA SER A 137 26.59 10.33 60.30
C SER A 137 26.41 11.70 59.64
N ASP A 138 26.01 12.66 60.46
CA ASP A 138 25.90 14.09 60.18
C ASP A 138 27.17 14.64 59.51
N GLU A 139 27.02 15.61 58.58
CA GLU A 139 27.83 16.84 58.58
C GLU A 139 27.35 17.87 57.53
N VAL A 140 26.75 18.93 58.06
CA VAL A 140 27.06 20.34 57.82
C VAL A 140 27.07 20.87 56.37
N SER A 141 26.03 21.67 56.12
CA SER A 141 25.91 22.73 55.12
C SER A 141 27.08 23.72 55.08
N VAL A 142 27.66 23.97 53.89
CA VAL A 142 28.36 25.22 53.55
C VAL A 142 28.09 25.58 52.07
N MET A 143 27.36 26.67 51.88
CA MET A 143 27.29 27.40 50.61
C MET A 143 28.55 28.25 50.46
N ALA A 144 29.25 28.15 49.33
CA ALA A 144 30.24 29.15 48.93
C ALA A 144 30.16 29.38 47.42
N MET A 145 29.77 30.60 47.10
CA MET A 145 29.54 31.17 45.79
C MET A 145 30.76 32.00 45.42
N GLU A 146 31.56 31.61 44.42
CA GLU A 146 32.53 32.48 43.74
C GLU A 146 32.73 31.98 42.29
N ARG A 147 32.25 32.70 41.28
CA ARG A 147 32.83 33.88 40.58
C ARG A 147 34.04 33.55 39.69
N ARG A 148 33.78 33.74 38.39
CA ARG A 148 34.62 34.41 37.37
C ARG A 148 35.96 33.75 36.97
N GLY A 149 36.10 33.52 35.66
CA GLY A 149 37.41 33.33 35.03
C GLY A 149 37.31 32.78 33.62
N CYS A 150 37.00 33.64 32.64
CA CYS A 150 37.36 33.41 31.25
C CYS A 150 38.90 33.48 31.15
N ILE A 151 39.56 32.61 30.40
CA ILE A 151 40.68 32.90 29.47
C ILE A 151 41.10 31.60 28.74
N VAL A 152 41.24 31.79 27.44
CA VAL A 152 41.82 30.97 26.38
C VAL A 152 43.28 30.57 26.66
N GLN A 153 43.68 29.32 26.40
CA GLN A 153 45.01 29.04 25.82
C GLN A 153 45.18 27.63 25.21
N LEU A 154 45.32 27.63 23.88
CA LEU A 154 46.25 26.84 23.04
C LEU A 154 46.80 25.49 23.54
N TYR A 155 46.41 24.40 22.86
CA TYR A 155 47.26 23.66 21.92
C TYR A 155 46.38 22.92 20.91
#